data_AF-B5HXB6-F1
#
_entry.id   AF-B5HXB6-F1
#
_cell.length_a   1.000
_cell.length_b   1.000
_cell.length_c   1.000
_cell.angle_alpha   90.00
_cell.angle_beta   90.00
_cell.angle_gamma   90.00
#
_symmetry.space_group_name_H-M   'P 1'
#
loop_
_entity.id
_entity.type
_entity.pdbx_description
1 polymer ?
#
loop_
_entity_poly.entity_id
_entity_poly.type
_entity_poly.pdbx_seq_one_letter_code
_entity_poly.pdbx_strand_id
1 'polypeptide(L)'
;MRTAEQPNPEQLLGLPENLLRPVPDAANRSLALTETEMLRNLNKEFRGNGLTDELYSKLVRNGAVMHMKNACSPSPEDVKILTPKWAVEVGVRIIGDPGLMSAAPRTPALDGIPAPVVVTGSAR
;
A
#
# COMPACT_ATOMS: atom_id res chain seq x y z
N MET A 1 -10.86 -11.02 -30.62
CA MET A 1 -10.71 -10.55 -29.21
C MET A 1 -10.43 -11.77 -28.35
N ARG A 2 -9.19 -11.96 -27.89
CA ARG A 2 -8.83 -13.02 -26.95
C ARG A 2 -8.68 -12.37 -25.58
N THR A 3 -9.58 -12.65 -24.65
CA THR A 3 -9.33 -12.50 -23.22
C THR A 3 -8.35 -13.60 -22.86
N ALA A 4 -7.06 -13.27 -22.78
CA ALA A 4 -6.10 -14.19 -22.18
C ALA A 4 -6.48 -14.31 -20.70
N GLU A 5 -7.00 -15.47 -20.32
CA GLU A 5 -7.29 -15.80 -18.93
C GLU A 5 -5.96 -15.73 -18.17
N GLN A 6 -5.85 -14.78 -17.24
CA GLN A 6 -4.64 -14.67 -16.42
C GLN A 6 -4.55 -15.92 -15.54
N PRO A 7 -3.40 -16.61 -15.50
CA PRO A 7 -3.25 -17.80 -14.67
C PRO A 7 -3.52 -17.44 -13.21
N ASN A 8 -4.28 -18.29 -12.53
CA ASN A 8 -4.55 -18.09 -11.10
C ASN A 8 -3.24 -18.26 -10.29
N PRO A 9 -3.18 -17.76 -9.05
CA PRO A 9 -1.97 -17.84 -8.23
C PRO A 9 -1.43 -19.28 -8.07
N GLU A 10 -2.31 -20.28 -7.98
CA GLU A 10 -1.93 -21.69 -7.89
C GLU A 10 -1.21 -22.17 -9.15
N GLN A 11 -1.70 -21.82 -10.34
CA GLN A 11 -1.07 -22.12 -11.63
C GLN A 11 0.28 -21.42 -11.78
N LEU A 12 0.38 -20.17 -11.32
CA LEU A 12 1.65 -19.43 -11.32
C LEU A 12 2.72 -20.07 -10.43
N LEU A 13 2.30 -20.75 -9.36
CA LEU A 13 3.18 -21.35 -8.36
C LEU A 13 3.33 -22.88 -8.49
N GLY A 14 2.63 -23.50 -9.44
CA GLY A 14 2.59 -24.97 -9.59
C GLY A 14 1.92 -25.69 -8.42
N LEU A 15 0.99 -25.03 -7.73
CA LEU A 15 0.27 -25.57 -6.59
C LEU A 15 -0.99 -26.32 -7.02
N PRO A 16 -1.46 -27.32 -6.23
CA PRO A 16 -2.78 -27.93 -6.43
C PRO A 16 -3.90 -26.89 -6.37
N GLU A 17 -4.95 -27.11 -7.17
CA GLU A 17 -6.16 -26.27 -7.14
C GLU A 17 -6.78 -26.24 -5.74
N ASN A 18 -7.32 -25.07 -5.35
CA ASN A 18 -7.98 -24.83 -4.06
C ASN A 18 -7.07 -24.94 -2.82
N LEU A 19 -5.74 -24.99 -3.01
CA LEU A 19 -4.80 -24.93 -1.88
C LEU A 19 -4.77 -23.54 -1.24
N LEU A 20 -4.77 -22.48 -2.04
CA LEU A 20 -4.81 -21.11 -1.55
C LEU A 20 -6.27 -20.69 -1.34
N ARG A 21 -6.68 -20.56 -0.08
CA ARG A 21 -8.03 -20.07 0.25
C ARG A 21 -7.98 -18.56 0.49
N PRO A 22 -8.88 -17.77 -0.11
CA PRO A 22 -9.00 -16.36 0.22
C PRO A 22 -9.30 -16.22 1.70
N VAL A 23 -8.37 -15.62 2.44
CA VAL A 23 -8.66 -15.12 3.78
C VAL A 23 -9.18 -13.71 3.59
N PRO A 24 -10.30 -13.32 4.21
CA PRO A 24 -10.73 -11.93 4.30
C PRO A 24 -9.76 -11.19 5.23
N ASP A 25 -8.51 -11.05 4.79
CA ASP A 25 -7.45 -10.39 5.52
C ASP A 25 -7.19 -9.02 4.90
N ALA A 26 -7.46 -7.99 5.69
CA ALA A 26 -7.13 -6.60 5.38
C ALA A 26 -5.65 -6.28 5.60
N ALA A 27 -4.82 -7.22 6.09
CA ALA A 27 -3.41 -6.97 6.43
C ALA A 27 -2.60 -6.40 5.27
N ASN A 28 -2.88 -6.79 4.03
CA ASN A 28 -2.22 -6.25 2.83
C ASN A 28 -3.06 -5.21 2.08
N ARG A 29 -4.14 -4.71 2.68
CA ARG A 29 -4.84 -3.55 2.11
C ARG A 29 -3.98 -2.30 2.28
N SER A 30 -3.86 -1.54 1.20
CA SER A 30 -3.35 -0.17 1.28
C SER A 30 -4.38 0.72 1.99
N LEU A 31 -3.90 1.83 2.54
CA LEU A 31 -4.79 2.86 3.08
C LEU A 31 -5.44 3.66 1.94
N ALA A 32 -6.67 4.10 2.17
CA ALA A 32 -7.32 5.08 1.31
C ALA A 32 -6.58 6.42 1.38
N LEU A 33 -6.87 7.31 0.43
CA LEU A 33 -6.29 8.65 0.38
C LEU A 33 -6.56 9.43 1.67
N THR A 34 -7.81 9.40 2.14
CA THR A 34 -8.25 10.12 3.34
C THR A 34 -7.53 9.61 4.59
N GLU A 35 -7.43 8.28 4.76
CA GLU A 35 -6.66 7.63 5.82
C GLU A 35 -5.18 8.05 5.76
N THR A 36 -4.61 8.10 4.56
CA THR A 36 -3.21 8.47 4.35
C THR A 36 -2.93 9.94 4.69
N GLU A 37 -3.80 10.86 4.25
CA GLU A 37 -3.64 12.28 4.57
C GLU A 37 -3.86 12.57 6.06
N MET A 38 -4.79 11.86 6.71
CA MET A 38 -4.94 11.91 8.16
C MET A 38 -3.65 11.50 8.87
N LEU A 39 -3.07 10.35 8.51
CA LEU A 39 -1.79 9.89 9.08
C LEU A 39 -0.63 10.84 8.75
N ARG A 40 -0.61 11.43 7.56
CA ARG A 40 0.41 12.39 7.17
C ARG A 40 0.38 13.63 8.06
N ASN A 41 -0.81 14.17 8.32
CA ASN A 41 -0.98 15.31 9.22
C ASN A 41 -0.61 14.95 10.65
N LEU A 42 -1.05 13.77 11.13
CA LEU A 42 -0.65 13.25 12.44
C LEU A 42 0.87 13.14 12.57
N ASN A 43 1.55 12.58 11.58
CA ASN A 43 3.01 12.41 11.58
C ASN A 43 3.77 13.75 11.61
N LYS A 44 3.25 14.80 10.97
CA LYS A 44 3.85 16.15 11.04
C LYS A 44 3.79 16.71 12.46
N GLU A 45 2.62 16.61 13.10
CA GLU A 45 2.45 17.05 14.48
C GLU A 45 3.34 16.25 15.43
N PHE A 46 3.42 14.94 15.28
CA PHE A 46 4.27 14.10 16.14
C PHE A 46 5.75 14.48 16.06
N ARG A 47 6.25 14.78 14.85
CA ARG A 47 7.64 15.23 14.65
C ARG A 47 7.89 16.62 15.21
N GLY A 48 6.88 17.51 15.17
CA GLY A 48 6.98 18.86 15.73
C GLY A 48 6.99 18.92 17.25
N ASN A 49 6.51 17.87 17.93
CA ASN A 49 6.29 17.85 19.38
C ASN A 49 7.31 17.01 20.18
N GLY A 50 8.37 16.49 19.55
CA GLY A 50 9.46 15.81 20.26
C GLY A 50 9.08 14.50 20.96
N LEU A 51 8.06 13.81 20.46
CA LEU A 51 7.58 12.55 21.04
C LEU A 51 8.59 11.41 20.81
N THR A 52 8.67 10.47 21.76
CA THR A 52 9.59 9.33 21.66
C THR A 52 9.14 8.31 20.63
N ASP A 53 10.09 7.57 20.05
CA ASP A 53 9.81 6.49 19.10
C ASP A 53 8.94 5.37 19.69
N GLU A 54 9.05 5.12 20.99
CA GLU A 54 8.21 4.17 21.70
C GLU A 54 6.75 4.62 21.70
N LEU A 55 6.52 5.90 22.01
CA LEU A 55 5.18 6.47 22.04
C LEU A 55 4.59 6.56 20.63
N TYR A 56 5.41 6.91 19.63
CA TYR A 56 5.02 6.85 18.22
C TYR A 56 4.57 5.44 17.81
N SER A 57 5.34 4.42 18.20
CA SER A 57 5.03 3.03 17.87
C SER A 57 3.71 2.58 18.51
N LYS A 58 3.46 2.95 19.77
CA LYS A 58 2.20 2.62 20.47
C LYS A 58 1.00 3.36 19.87
N LEU A 59 1.09 4.68 19.68
CA LEU A 59 -0.07 5.50 19.30
C LEU A 59 -0.37 5.47 17.80
N VAL A 60 0.67 5.54 16.97
CA VAL A 60 0.50 5.64 15.51
C VAL A 60 0.48 4.26 14.88
N ARG A 61 1.58 3.50 14.99
CA ARG A 61 1.72 2.21 14.30
C ARG A 61 0.74 1.16 14.83
N ASN A 62 0.74 0.95 16.14
CA ASN A 62 -0.09 -0.09 16.76
C ASN A 62 -1.49 0.40 17.16
N GLY A 63 -1.71 1.72 17.14
CA GLY A 63 -3.00 2.35 17.42
C GLY A 63 -3.71 2.74 16.12
N ALA A 64 -3.48 3.97 15.66
CA ALA A 64 -4.21 4.57 14.55
C ALA A 64 -4.15 3.72 13.26
N VAL A 65 -2.97 3.27 12.83
CA VAL A 65 -2.81 2.48 11.60
C VAL A 65 -3.52 1.13 11.71
N MET A 66 -3.35 0.42 12.83
CA MET A 66 -4.03 -0.86 13.06
C MET A 66 -5.54 -0.71 13.09
N HIS A 67 -6.05 0.34 13.73
CA HIS A 67 -7.48 0.61 13.78
C HIS A 67 -8.05 0.95 12.40
N MET A 68 -7.40 1.84 11.65
CA MET A 68 -7.79 2.14 10.27
C MET A 68 -7.85 0.85 9.46
N LYS A 69 -6.76 0.08 9.41
CA LYS A 69 -6.67 -1.13 8.57
C LYS A 69 -7.70 -2.20 8.90
N ASN A 70 -7.96 -2.45 10.18
CA ASN A 70 -8.69 -3.64 10.62
C ASN A 70 -10.13 -3.35 11.07
N ALA A 71 -10.43 -2.14 11.52
CA ALA A 71 -11.75 -1.78 12.04
C ALA A 71 -12.55 -0.88 11.08
N CYS A 72 -11.89 -0.22 10.12
CA CYS A 72 -12.56 0.61 9.12
C CYS A 72 -12.65 -0.12 7.77
N SER A 73 -13.86 -0.17 7.22
CA SER A 73 -14.09 -0.64 5.85
C SER A 73 -14.24 0.57 4.93
N PRO A 74 -13.27 0.82 4.02
CA PRO A 74 -13.39 1.93 3.08
C PRO A 74 -14.55 1.70 2.11
N SER A 75 -15.26 2.77 1.77
CA SER A 75 -16.29 2.78 0.74
C SER A 75 -15.68 2.45 -0.63
N PRO A 76 -16.42 1.80 -1.54
CA PRO A 76 -15.98 1.65 -2.93
C PRO A 76 -15.68 2.98 -3.63
N GLU A 77 -16.27 4.09 -3.16
CA GLU A 77 -16.03 5.44 -3.67
C GLU A 77 -14.80 6.12 -3.07
N ASP A 78 -14.20 5.53 -2.03
CA ASP A 78 -13.00 6.09 -1.43
C ASP A 78 -11.83 6.06 -2.42
N VAL A 79 -11.19 7.21 -2.56
CA VAL A 79 -10.07 7.38 -3.48
C VAL A 79 -8.88 6.54 -3.01
N LYS A 80 -8.43 5.64 -3.87
CA LYS A 80 -7.23 4.82 -3.63
C LYS A 80 -5.99 5.53 -4.14
N ILE A 81 -4.91 5.40 -3.39
CA ILE A 81 -3.59 5.80 -3.88
C ILE A 81 -3.10 4.70 -4.81
N LEU A 82 -2.87 5.05 -6.07
CA LEU A 82 -2.36 4.12 -7.08
C LEU A 82 -0.84 4.23 -7.21
N THR A 83 -0.21 3.15 -7.63
CA THR A 83 1.21 3.16 -7.99
C THR A 83 1.43 4.16 -9.14
N PRO A 84 2.27 5.19 -8.95
CA PRO A 84 2.52 6.19 -9.98
C PRO A 84 3.13 5.57 -11.24
N LYS A 85 2.86 6.18 -12.40
CA LYS A 85 3.29 5.64 -13.70
C LYS A 85 4.80 5.41 -13.79
N TRP A 86 5.60 6.36 -13.29
CA TRP A 86 7.06 6.23 -13.27
C TRP A 86 7.53 4.98 -12.48
N ALA A 87 6.85 4.64 -11.37
CA ALA A 87 7.22 3.50 -10.54
C ALA A 87 6.93 2.16 -11.25
N VAL A 88 5.87 2.14 -12.06
CA VAL A 88 5.58 1.01 -12.96
C VAL A 88 6.63 0.91 -14.06
N GLU A 89 7.01 2.03 -14.66
CA GLU A 89 7.98 2.11 -15.76
C GLU A 89 9.41 1.70 -15.33
N VAL A 90 9.83 2.03 -14.10
CA VAL A 90 11.14 1.61 -13.56
C VAL A 90 11.15 0.18 -13.00
N GLY A 91 10.06 -0.57 -13.14
CA GLY A 91 9.98 -1.96 -12.68
C GLY A 91 9.94 -2.12 -11.16
N VAL A 92 9.57 -1.07 -10.42
CA VAL A 92 9.30 -1.15 -8.98
C VAL A 92 7.93 -1.81 -8.80
N ARG A 93 7.87 -3.09 -9.16
CA ARG A 93 6.78 -4.00 -8.82
C ARG A 93 7.15 -4.60 -7.48
N ILE A 94 6.89 -3.88 -6.39
CA ILE A 94 7.07 -4.46 -5.05
C ILE A 94 5.97 -5.49 -4.83
N ILE A 95 6.22 -6.70 -5.33
CA ILE A 95 5.43 -7.90 -5.06
C ILE A 95 6.42 -9.03 -4.81
N GLY A 96 6.66 -9.31 -3.53
CA GLY A 96 6.78 -10.68 -3.04
C GLY A 96 8.09 -11.46 -3.21
N ASP A 97 9.20 -10.89 -3.71
CA ASP A 97 10.50 -11.58 -3.66
C ASP A 97 11.32 -11.13 -2.42
N PRO A 98 11.56 -12.02 -1.43
CA PRO A 98 12.37 -11.71 -0.25
C PRO A 98 13.82 -11.34 -0.57
N GLY A 99 14.41 -11.85 -1.66
CA GLY A 99 15.78 -11.54 -2.06
C GLY A 99 15.94 -10.09 -2.57
N LEU A 100 14.88 -9.55 -3.19
CA LEU A 100 14.82 -8.16 -3.63
C LEU A 100 14.53 -7.17 -2.49
N MET A 101 13.98 -7.64 -1.36
CA MET A 101 13.75 -6.84 -0.15
C MET A 101 15.05 -6.54 0.63
N SER A 102 16.06 -7.41 0.55
CA SER A 102 17.37 -7.22 1.22
C SER A 102 18.35 -6.38 0.42
N ALA A 103 18.12 -6.18 -0.87
CA ALA A 103 18.88 -5.22 -1.65
C ALA A 103 18.35 -3.82 -1.33
N ALA A 104 19.15 -2.99 -0.65
CA ALA A 104 18.82 -1.58 -0.51
C ALA A 104 18.57 -1.03 -1.93
N PRO A 105 17.38 -0.49 -2.23
CA PRO A 105 17.19 0.18 -3.50
C PRO A 105 18.27 1.25 -3.60
N ARG A 106 19.05 1.24 -4.68
CA ARG A 106 19.89 2.39 -5.00
C ARG A 106 18.91 3.54 -5.14
N THR A 107 18.84 4.40 -4.13
CA THR A 107 17.93 5.54 -4.09
C THR A 107 18.16 6.31 -5.38
N PRO A 108 17.23 6.32 -6.35
CA PRO A 108 17.33 7.29 -7.42
C PRO A 108 17.27 8.67 -6.74
N ALA A 109 18.08 9.61 -7.19
CA ALA A 109 18.01 10.99 -6.70
C ALA A 109 16.53 11.41 -6.71
N LEU A 110 15.99 11.78 -5.55
CA LEU A 110 14.58 12.14 -5.39
C LEU A 110 14.23 13.46 -6.11
N ASP A 111 15.24 14.12 -6.68
CA ASP A 111 15.12 15.31 -7.49
C ASP A 111 14.39 14.99 -8.81
N GLY A 112 13.15 15.48 -8.94
CA GLY A 112 12.37 15.40 -10.17
C GLY A 112 11.34 14.28 -10.26
N ILE A 113 11.12 13.50 -9.19
CA ILE A 113 10.04 12.50 -9.18
C ILE A 113 8.70 13.21 -8.96
N PRO A 114 7.74 13.13 -9.91
CA PRO A 114 6.43 13.74 -9.72
C PRO A 114 5.67 13.03 -8.58
N ALA A 115 4.96 13.82 -7.79
CA ALA A 115 4.16 13.33 -6.67
C ALA A 115 3.15 12.26 -7.13
N PRO A 116 2.80 11.30 -6.26
CA PRO A 116 1.81 10.27 -6.60
C PRO A 116 0.50 10.89 -7.07
N VAL A 117 -0.05 10.33 -8.16
CA VAL A 117 -1.29 10.82 -8.76
C VAL A 117 -2.48 10.24 -8.00
N VAL A 118 -3.33 11.12 -7.50
CA VAL A 118 -4.60 10.78 -6.87
C VAL A 118 -5.67 10.71 -7.95
N VAL A 119 -6.28 9.54 -8.15
CA VAL A 119 -7.38 9.39 -9.11
C VAL A 119 -8.70 9.57 -8.38
N THR A 120 -9.28 10.76 -8.42
CA THR A 120 -10.65 10.99 -7.94
C THR A 120 -11.64 10.40 -8.95
N GLY A 121 -12.41 9.39 -8.54
CA GLY A 121 -13.51 8.87 -9.36
C GLY A 121 -14.55 9.95 -9.58
N SER A 122 -14.82 10.29 -10.84
CA SER A 122 -15.96 11.16 -11.19
C SER A 122 -17.25 10.38 -10.95
N ALA A 123 -17.95 10.67 -9.86
CA ALA A 123 -19.34 10.26 -9.72
C ALA A 123 -20.16 10.91 -10.84
N ARG A 124 -20.87 10.09 -11.63
CA ARG A 124 -21.95 10.49 -12.51
C ARG A 124 -23.23 9.87 -12.00
#